data_AF-A0A651GL00-F1
#
_entry.id   AF-A0A651GL00-F1
#
_cell.length_a   1.000
_cell.length_b   1.000
_cell.length_c   1.000
_cell.angle_alpha   90.00
_cell.angle_beta   90.00
_cell.angle_gamma   90.00
#
_symmetry.space_group_name_H-M   'P 1'
#
loop_
_entity.id
_entity.type
_entity.pdbx_description
1 polymer ?
#
loop_
_entity_poly.entity_id
_entity_poly.type
_entity_poly.pdbx_seq_one_letter_code
_entity_poly.pdbx_strand_id
1 'polypeptide(L)'
;MTESTANPSPASPSPPARWWQRRPPADGQESVPFTFTDGGCRTEVRIGLLLMLAAVFLWLWLGPTMSARLYLLGCPLLIVGIPLQAWQSRTASRPGYPLKIGIILTVGGLLMWPDVLYRETVDGALGVQPMAPLLLLPGLWILAWAWFARPRPDQEGA
;
A
#
# COMPACT_ATOMS: atom_id res chain seq x y z
N MET A 1 55.06 -20.94 -18.86
CA MET A 1 53.59 -20.86 -18.71
C MET A 1 53.29 -21.08 -17.24
N THR A 2 53.07 -20.01 -16.49
CA THR A 2 52.79 -20.05 -15.05
C THR A 2 51.33 -19.68 -14.85
N GLU A 3 50.51 -20.67 -14.49
CA GLU A 3 49.11 -20.47 -14.10
C GLU A 3 49.06 -19.66 -12.80
N SER A 4 48.55 -18.44 -12.89
CA SER A 4 48.27 -17.56 -11.76
C SER A 4 46.93 -17.96 -11.15
N THR A 5 46.95 -18.79 -10.11
CA THR A 5 45.78 -19.11 -9.29
C THR A 5 45.38 -17.88 -8.45
N ALA A 6 44.38 -17.14 -8.93
CA ALA A 6 43.77 -16.05 -8.19
C ALA A 6 43.00 -16.63 -6.99
N ASN A 7 43.44 -16.28 -5.79
CA ASN A 7 42.82 -16.66 -4.53
C ASN A 7 41.53 -15.82 -4.32
N PRO A 8 40.33 -16.40 -4.16
CA PRO A 8 39.11 -15.62 -3.97
C PRO A 8 39.16 -14.92 -2.60
N SER A 9 39.08 -13.59 -2.60
CA SER A 9 38.92 -12.80 -1.37
C SER A 9 37.68 -13.26 -0.61
N PRO A 10 37.75 -13.43 0.73
CA PRO A 10 36.59 -13.75 1.54
C PRO A 10 35.55 -12.64 1.39
N ALA A 11 34.35 -13.01 0.92
CA ALA A 11 33.23 -12.11 0.77
C ALA A 11 32.97 -11.40 2.12
N SER A 12 33.02 -10.07 2.10
CA SER A 12 32.68 -9.28 3.29
C SER A 12 31.26 -9.64 3.74
N PRO A 13 31.01 -9.80 5.06
CA PRO A 13 29.68 -10.06 5.57
C PRO A 13 28.77 -8.89 5.18
N SER A 14 27.76 -9.18 4.38
CA SER A 14 26.74 -8.21 3.99
C SER A 14 26.08 -7.64 5.24
N PRO A 15 25.81 -6.32 5.31
CA PRO A 15 25.06 -5.74 6.43
C PRO A 15 23.68 -6.41 6.55
N PRO A 16 23.09 -6.47 7.77
CA PRO A 16 21.79 -7.07 7.97
C PRO A 16 20.76 -6.37 7.08
N ALA A 17 20.07 -7.17 6.26
CA ALA A 17 19.08 -6.68 5.33
C ALA A 17 17.93 -6.04 6.13
N ARG A 18 17.82 -4.71 6.07
CA ARG A 18 16.71 -3.99 6.69
C ARG A 18 15.41 -4.51 6.09
N TRP A 19 14.39 -4.80 6.89
CA TRP A 19 13.08 -5.30 6.44
C TRP A 19 12.38 -4.41 5.39
N TRP A 20 12.81 -3.17 5.19
CA TRP A 20 12.33 -2.27 4.12
C TRP A 20 13.23 -2.21 2.88
N GLN A 21 14.48 -2.67 2.97
CA GLN A 21 15.37 -2.82 1.82
C GLN A 21 15.09 -4.17 1.16
N ARG A 22 14.35 -4.12 0.05
CA ARG A 22 14.29 -5.24 -0.89
C ARG A 22 15.70 -5.71 -1.18
N ARG A 23 15.95 -7.02 -1.13
CA ARG A 23 17.11 -7.58 -1.85
C ARG A 23 16.98 -7.10 -3.29
N PRO A 24 18.01 -6.48 -3.87
CA PRO A 24 17.99 -6.21 -5.30
C PRO A 24 17.68 -7.52 -6.01
N PRO A 25 16.90 -7.46 -7.10
CA PRO A 25 16.68 -8.64 -7.91
C PRO A 25 18.05 -9.23 -8.28
N ALA A 26 18.21 -10.54 -8.14
CA ALA A 26 19.43 -11.22 -8.55
C ALA A 26 19.74 -10.84 -10.01
N ASP A 27 21.02 -10.56 -10.28
CA ASP A 27 21.51 -9.99 -11.55
C ASP A 27 20.80 -10.63 -12.77
N GLY A 28 20.05 -9.82 -13.52
CA GLY A 28 19.34 -10.24 -14.73
C GLY A 28 17.82 -9.94 -14.77
N GLN A 29 17.23 -9.40 -13.70
CA GLN A 29 15.80 -9.05 -13.72
C GLN A 29 15.61 -7.65 -14.32
N GLU A 30 15.05 -7.60 -15.54
CA GLU A 30 14.59 -6.38 -16.22
C GLU A 30 13.83 -5.46 -15.26
N SER A 31 14.04 -4.15 -15.41
CA SER A 31 13.40 -3.11 -14.59
C SER A 31 11.89 -3.35 -14.51
N VAL A 32 11.42 -3.84 -13.36
CA VAL A 32 10.00 -4.16 -13.18
C VAL A 32 9.21 -2.86 -13.39
N PRO A 33 8.26 -2.81 -14.34
CA PRO A 33 7.46 -1.62 -14.59
C PRO A 33 6.77 -1.18 -13.30
N PHE A 34 6.58 0.15 -13.14
CA PHE A 34 5.93 0.75 -11.98
C PHE A 34 4.66 -0.05 -11.61
N THR A 35 4.74 -0.79 -10.52
CA THR A 35 3.65 -1.67 -10.09
C THR A 35 2.86 -0.97 -9.01
N PHE A 36 1.56 -0.79 -9.22
CA PHE A 36 0.65 -0.12 -8.29
C PHE A 36 0.64 -0.79 -6.90
N THR A 37 0.96 -2.08 -6.85
CA THR A 37 1.04 -2.88 -5.62
C THR A 37 2.33 -3.69 -5.61
N ASP A 38 2.90 -3.90 -4.43
CA ASP A 38 4.12 -4.70 -4.30
C ASP A 38 3.87 -6.17 -4.70
N GLY A 39 4.87 -6.82 -5.29
CA GLY A 39 4.88 -8.26 -5.59
C GLY A 39 4.70 -9.05 -4.30
N GLY A 40 3.49 -9.57 -4.06
CA GLY A 40 3.13 -10.24 -2.81
C GLY A 40 1.83 -9.74 -2.17
N CYS A 41 1.31 -8.57 -2.58
CA CYS A 41 0.02 -8.09 -2.10
C CYS A 41 -1.13 -8.99 -2.58
N ARG A 42 -2.05 -9.33 -1.67
CA ARG A 42 -3.19 -10.20 -1.96
C ARG A 42 -4.11 -9.61 -3.02
N THR A 43 -4.59 -10.43 -3.94
CA THR A 43 -5.45 -10.01 -5.05
C THR A 43 -6.71 -9.30 -4.54
N GLU A 44 -7.28 -9.76 -3.43
CA GLU A 44 -8.47 -9.16 -2.81
C GLU A 44 -8.18 -7.73 -2.33
N VAL A 45 -7.01 -7.49 -1.76
CA VAL A 45 -6.57 -6.15 -1.34
C VAL A 45 -6.36 -5.25 -2.56
N ARG A 46 -5.76 -5.77 -3.64
CA ARG A 46 -5.58 -5.04 -4.90
C ARG A 46 -6.91 -4.64 -5.52
N ILE A 47 -7.85 -5.58 -5.62
CA ILE A 47 -9.19 -5.35 -6.18
C ILE A 47 -9.96 -4.37 -5.30
N GLY A 48 -9.95 -4.54 -3.97
CA GLY A 48 -10.62 -3.63 -3.05
C GLY A 48 -10.11 -2.19 -3.18
N LEU A 49 -8.78 -2.02 -3.29
CA LEU A 49 -8.15 -0.73 -3.54
C LEU A 49 -8.55 -0.12 -4.89
N LEU A 50 -8.53 -0.92 -5.96
CA LEU A 50 -8.95 -0.47 -7.28
C LEU A 50 -10.41 -0.03 -7.29
N LEU A 51 -11.30 -0.76 -6.62
CA LEU A 51 -12.71 -0.40 -6.49
C LEU A 51 -12.90 0.92 -5.73
N MET A 52 -12.15 1.14 -4.66
CA MET A 52 -12.19 2.41 -3.92
C MET A 52 -11.67 3.59 -4.74
N LEU A 53 -10.52 3.42 -5.42
CA LEU A 53 -10.01 4.46 -6.31
C LEU A 53 -11.00 4.74 -7.45
N ALA A 54 -11.54 3.69 -8.06
CA ALA A 54 -12.55 3.83 -9.10
C ALA A 54 -13.77 4.61 -8.59
N ALA A 55 -14.26 4.33 -7.38
CA ALA A 55 -15.33 5.10 -6.77
C ALA A 55 -14.98 6.60 -6.68
N VAL A 56 -13.83 6.94 -6.11
CA VAL A 56 -13.40 8.35 -5.95
C VAL A 56 -13.30 9.08 -7.29
N PHE A 57 -12.64 8.47 -8.29
CA PHE A 57 -12.41 9.13 -9.59
C PHE A 57 -13.64 9.13 -10.50
N LEU A 58 -14.46 8.08 -10.44
CA LEU A 58 -15.65 7.98 -11.27
C LEU A 58 -16.85 8.73 -10.70
N TRP A 59 -16.80 9.20 -9.45
CA TRP A 59 -17.90 9.93 -8.82
C TRP A 59 -18.44 11.08 -9.69
N LEU A 60 -17.55 11.84 -10.34
CA LEU A 60 -17.95 12.96 -11.22
C LEU A 60 -18.77 12.52 -12.44
N TRP A 61 -18.58 11.28 -12.91
CA TRP A 61 -19.22 10.74 -14.12
C TRP A 61 -20.43 9.85 -13.81
N LEU A 62 -20.30 9.00 -12.79
CA LEU A 62 -21.30 8.00 -12.38
C LEU A 62 -22.28 8.52 -11.33
N GLY A 63 -21.96 9.66 -10.72
CA GLY A 63 -22.74 10.26 -9.65
C GLY A 63 -22.53 9.62 -8.28
N PRO A 64 -23.08 10.25 -7.22
CA PRO A 64 -22.85 9.88 -5.83
C PRO A 64 -23.31 8.45 -5.50
N THR A 65 -24.48 8.06 -6.01
CA THR A 65 -25.12 6.78 -5.66
C THR A 65 -24.33 5.57 -6.17
N MET A 66 -23.87 5.61 -7.43
CA MET A 66 -23.12 4.49 -8.00
C MET A 66 -21.71 4.42 -7.42
N SER A 67 -21.06 5.56 -7.20
CA SER A 67 -19.77 5.60 -6.52
C SER A 67 -19.86 5.03 -5.10
N ALA A 68 -20.91 5.36 -4.34
CA ALA A 68 -21.12 4.80 -3.01
C ALA A 68 -21.24 3.27 -3.04
N ARG A 69 -21.89 2.69 -4.06
CA ARG A 69 -21.98 1.23 -4.23
C ARG A 69 -20.62 0.59 -4.51
N LEU A 70 -19.81 1.18 -5.40
CA LEU A 70 -18.45 0.70 -5.67
C LEU A 70 -17.58 0.75 -4.42
N TYR A 71 -17.69 1.84 -3.65
CA TYR A 71 -17.00 1.98 -2.38
C TYR A 71 -17.41 0.90 -1.38
N LEU A 72 -18.73 0.67 -1.21
CA LEU A 72 -19.26 -0.36 -0.33
C LEU A 72 -18.87 -1.78 -0.75
N LEU A 73 -18.62 -2.02 -2.03
CA LEU A 73 -18.08 -3.28 -2.52
C LEU A 73 -16.58 -3.41 -2.20
N GLY A 74 -15.78 -2.36 -2.37
CA GLY A 74 -14.34 -2.38 -2.09
C GLY A 74 -13.99 -2.45 -0.59
N CYS A 75 -14.80 -1.82 0.26
CA CYS A 75 -14.59 -1.73 1.70
C CYS A 75 -14.41 -3.08 2.41
N PRO A 76 -15.33 -4.06 2.28
CA PRO A 76 -15.21 -5.36 2.95
C PRO A 76 -13.96 -6.13 2.53
N LEU A 77 -13.53 -6.01 1.28
CA LEU A 77 -12.30 -6.64 0.78
C LEU A 77 -11.07 -6.10 1.52
N LEU A 78 -11.07 -4.81 1.86
CA LEU A 78 -9.96 -4.17 2.57
C LEU A 78 -10.02 -4.38 4.07
N ILE A 79 -11.22 -4.31 4.67
CA ILE A 79 -11.43 -4.57 6.10
C ILE A 79 -10.90 -5.96 6.47
N VAL A 80 -11.14 -6.97 5.62
CA VAL A 80 -10.70 -8.35 5.86
C VAL A 80 -9.31 -8.63 5.29
N GLY A 81 -9.03 -8.12 4.09
CA GLY A 81 -7.79 -8.43 3.37
C GLY A 81 -6.54 -7.86 4.03
N ILE A 82 -6.61 -6.63 4.57
CA ILE A 82 -5.46 -5.96 5.18
C ILE A 82 -4.98 -6.65 6.46
N PRO A 83 -5.85 -6.97 7.46
CA PRO A 83 -5.43 -7.71 8.64
C PRO A 83 -4.85 -9.08 8.31
N LEU A 84 -5.48 -9.82 7.39
CA LEU A 84 -4.98 -11.12 6.97
C LEU A 84 -3.59 -11.01 6.31
N GLN A 85 -3.38 -9.98 5.48
CA GLN A 85 -2.10 -9.74 4.84
C GLN A 85 -1.03 -9.33 5.86
N ALA A 86 -1.37 -8.51 6.86
CA ALA A 86 -0.47 -8.15 7.97
C ALA A 86 -0.07 -9.37 8.82
N TRP A 87 -1.02 -10.29 9.03
CA TRP A 87 -0.75 -11.54 9.74
C TRP A 87 0.18 -12.46 8.94
N GLN A 88 -0.06 -12.60 7.64
CA GLN A 88 0.75 -13.41 6.74
C GLN A 88 2.16 -12.85 6.54
N SER A 89 2.32 -11.52 6.47
CA SER A 89 3.65 -10.90 6.39
C SER A 89 4.48 -11.18 7.65
N ARG A 90 3.82 -11.36 8.81
CA ARG A 90 4.49 -11.76 10.05
C ARG A 90 4.86 -13.23 10.12
N THR A 91 3.98 -14.12 9.68
CA THR A 91 4.13 -15.57 9.92
C THR A 91 4.84 -16.29 8.78
N ALA A 92 4.63 -15.87 7.54
CA ALA A 92 5.05 -16.60 6.34
C ALA A 92 6.08 -15.82 5.48
N SER A 93 6.77 -14.83 6.07
CA SER A 93 7.80 -14.01 5.42
C SER A 93 7.42 -13.45 4.04
N ARG A 94 6.13 -13.22 3.80
CA ARG A 94 5.65 -12.65 2.52
C ARG A 94 6.01 -11.16 2.44
N PRO A 95 6.71 -10.70 1.38
CA PRO A 95 7.33 -9.38 1.33
C PRO A 95 6.39 -8.21 0.97
N GLY A 96 5.11 -8.47 0.68
CA GLY A 96 4.20 -7.42 0.20
C GLY A 96 3.27 -6.94 1.29
N TYR A 97 3.57 -5.83 1.97
CA TYR A 97 2.57 -5.04 2.68
C TYR A 97 2.38 -3.71 1.95
N PRO A 98 1.15 -3.23 1.65
CA PRO A 98 0.91 -2.13 0.72
C PRO A 98 1.14 -0.76 1.40
N LEU A 99 2.28 -0.57 2.05
CA LEU A 99 2.57 0.64 2.83
C LEU A 99 2.53 1.90 1.97
N LYS A 100 3.13 1.84 0.77
CA LYS A 100 3.12 2.96 -0.19
C LYS A 100 1.69 3.44 -0.48
N ILE A 101 0.79 2.49 -0.64
CA ILE A 101 -0.62 2.77 -0.91
C ILE A 101 -1.30 3.38 0.31
N GLY A 102 -1.04 2.85 1.51
CA GLY A 102 -1.52 3.44 2.75
C GLY A 102 -1.13 4.92 2.88
N ILE A 103 0.16 5.23 2.60
CA ILE A 103 0.66 6.61 2.60
C ILE A 103 -0.04 7.45 1.54
N ILE A 104 -0.12 6.99 0.30
CA ILE A 104 -0.74 7.73 -0.81
C ILE A 104 -2.21 8.04 -0.49
N LEU A 105 -2.97 7.07 0.02
CA LEU A 105 -4.37 7.26 0.38
C LEU A 105 -4.54 8.24 1.55
N THR A 106 -3.73 8.10 2.60
CA THR A 106 -3.80 9.00 3.76
C THR A 106 -3.43 10.42 3.36
N VAL A 107 -2.33 10.62 2.62
CA VAL A 107 -1.90 11.94 2.16
C VAL A 107 -2.90 12.52 1.17
N GLY A 108 -3.40 11.73 0.22
CA GLY A 108 -4.41 12.14 -0.74
C GLY A 108 -5.70 12.59 -0.05
N GLY A 109 -6.21 11.81 0.91
CA GLY A 109 -7.38 12.18 1.70
C GLY A 109 -7.16 13.42 2.57
N LEU A 110 -5.96 13.59 3.14
CA LEU A 110 -5.61 14.76 3.94
C LEU A 110 -5.51 16.05 3.10
N LEU A 111 -4.94 15.96 1.90
CA LEU A 111 -4.87 17.07 0.94
C LEU A 111 -6.24 17.46 0.41
N MET A 112 -7.14 16.50 0.25
CA MET A 112 -8.53 16.76 -0.13
C MET A 112 -9.36 17.34 1.01
N TRP A 113 -8.98 17.14 2.27
CA TRP A 113 -9.73 17.58 3.45
C TRP A 113 -10.09 19.08 3.48
N PRO A 114 -9.20 20.04 3.18
CA PRO A 114 -9.57 21.45 3.12
C PRO A 114 -10.55 21.80 1.98
N ASP A 115 -10.52 21.04 0.88
CA ASP A 115 -11.40 21.21 -0.29
C ASP A 115 -12.84 20.71 -0.04
N VAL A 116 -13.04 20.02 1.09
CA VAL A 116 -14.34 19.48 1.55
C VAL A 116 -15.33 20.56 1.95
N LEU A 117 -14.85 21.77 2.27
CA LEU A 117 -15.70 22.89 2.66
C LEU A 117 -16.20 23.63 1.41
N TYR A 118 -17.08 22.96 0.65
CA TYR A 118 -17.76 23.60 -0.46
C TYR A 118 -19.05 24.27 0.00
N ARG A 119 -19.21 25.55 -0.33
CA ARG A 119 -20.50 26.26 -0.25
C ARG A 119 -21.14 26.25 -1.63
N GLU A 120 -22.23 25.49 -1.79
CA GLU A 120 -23.03 25.54 -3.03
C GLU A 120 -23.69 26.90 -3.23
N THR A 121 -23.95 27.63 -2.15
CA THR A 121 -24.52 28.98 -2.14
C THR A 121 -23.90 29.83 -1.03
N VAL A 122 -23.83 31.15 -1.21
CA VAL A 122 -23.20 32.08 -0.25
C VAL A 122 -23.81 31.95 1.16
N ASP A 123 -25.10 31.64 1.26
CA ASP A 123 -25.84 31.40 2.51
C ASP A 123 -26.21 29.92 2.76
N GLY A 124 -25.69 28.99 1.94
CA GLY A 124 -25.99 27.57 2.03
C GLY A 124 -25.27 26.87 3.17
N ALA A 125 -25.86 25.77 3.65
CA ALA A 125 -25.19 24.86 4.58
C ALA A 125 -23.89 24.35 3.95
N LEU A 126 -22.80 24.31 4.72
CA LEU A 126 -21.54 23.72 4.29
C LEU A 126 -21.75 22.24 4.00
N GLY A 127 -21.67 21.86 2.73
CA GLY A 127 -21.70 20.48 2.30
C GLY A 127 -20.31 19.89 2.45
N VAL A 128 -20.18 18.84 3.25
CA VAL A 128 -18.92 18.11 3.41
C VAL A 128 -18.83 17.09 2.29
N GLN A 129 -17.98 17.33 1.29
CA GLN A 129 -17.68 16.33 0.26
C GLN A 129 -17.10 15.05 0.91
N PRO A 130 -17.77 13.88 0.81
CA PRO A 130 -17.38 12.69 1.59
C PRO A 130 -16.07 12.05 1.11
N MET A 131 -15.42 12.55 0.06
CA MET A 131 -14.24 11.92 -0.54
C MET A 131 -13.02 11.86 0.38
N ALA A 132 -12.77 12.93 1.14
CA ALA A 132 -11.63 12.98 2.04
C ALA A 132 -11.67 11.87 3.11
N PRO A 133 -12.76 11.69 3.89
CA PRO A 133 -12.84 10.59 4.86
C PRO A 133 -12.84 9.22 4.18
N LEU A 134 -13.43 9.09 2.98
CA LEU A 134 -13.43 7.84 2.21
C LEU A 134 -12.01 7.41 1.78
N LEU A 135 -11.06 8.35 1.59
CA LEU A 135 -9.65 8.04 1.33
C LEU A 135 -8.81 7.92 2.59
N LEU A 136 -9.09 8.75 3.59
CA LEU A 136 -8.34 8.78 4.86
C LEU A 136 -8.54 7.49 5.66
N LEU A 137 -9.78 7.03 5.81
CA LEU A 137 -10.09 5.83 6.58
C LEU A 137 -9.33 4.58 6.11
N PRO A 138 -9.40 4.17 4.83
CA PRO A 138 -8.64 3.01 4.35
C PRO A 138 -7.12 3.24 4.42
N GLY A 139 -6.64 4.46 4.12
CA GLY A 139 -5.22 4.79 4.24
C GLY A 139 -4.71 4.59 5.67
N LEU A 140 -5.41 5.18 6.65
CA LEU A 140 -5.09 5.03 8.07
C LEU A 140 -5.22 3.58 8.55
N TRP A 141 -6.21 2.84 8.04
CA TRP A 141 -6.37 1.43 8.34
C TRP A 141 -5.15 0.62 7.86
N ILE A 142 -4.69 0.86 6.64
CA ILE A 142 -3.45 0.25 6.12
C ILE A 142 -2.26 0.67 6.98
N LEU A 143 -2.12 1.94 7.33
CA LEU A 143 -0.98 2.39 8.14
C LEU A 143 -0.99 1.81 9.55
N ALA A 144 -2.15 1.69 10.18
CA ALA A 144 -2.30 1.09 11.50
C ALA A 144 -1.83 -0.38 11.50
N TRP A 145 -2.27 -1.16 10.51
CA TRP A 145 -1.85 -2.56 10.36
C TRP A 145 -0.40 -2.72 9.90
N ALA A 146 0.22 -1.69 9.31
CA ALA A 146 1.63 -1.73 8.94
C ALA A 146 2.55 -1.89 10.15
N TRP A 147 2.18 -1.32 11.30
CA TRP A 147 2.92 -1.53 12.54
C TRP A 147 2.90 -3.00 12.94
N PHE A 148 1.74 -3.64 12.84
CA PHE A 148 1.58 -5.06 13.13
C PHE A 148 2.21 -5.97 12.08
N ALA A 149 2.46 -5.48 10.86
CA ALA A 149 3.12 -6.23 9.80
C ALA A 149 4.65 -6.33 9.96
N ARG A 150 5.26 -5.58 10.91
CA ARG A 150 6.71 -5.57 11.12
C ARG A 150 7.21 -6.98 11.52
N PRO A 151 8.26 -7.51 10.84
CA PRO A 151 8.90 -8.76 11.23
C PRO A 151 9.43 -8.68 12.67
N ARG A 152 9.47 -9.81 13.37
CA ARG A 152 10.15 -9.85 14.68
C ARG A 152 11.67 -9.73 14.45
N PRO A 153 12.39 -8.92 15.26
CA PRO A 153 13.84 -8.77 15.14
C PRO A 153 14.59 -10.11 15.29
N ASP A 154 13.97 -11.07 15.96
CA ASP A 154 14.47 -12.42 16.21
C ASP A 154 14.67 -13.25 14.91
N GLN A 155 14.12 -12.82 13.77
CA GLN A 155 14.27 -13.49 12.47
C GLN A 155 15.31 -12.83 11.53
N GLU A 156 15.95 -11.72 11.93
CA GLU A 156 16.99 -11.06 11.11
C GLU A 156 18.39 -11.72 11.25
N GLY A 157 18.52 -12.79 12.05
CA GLY A 157 19.80 -13.46 12.34
C GLY A 157 19.85 -14.97 12.10
N ALA A 158 18.87 -15.57 11.40
CA ALA A 158 18.84 -16.99 11.05
C ALA A 158 19.01 -17.22 9.54
#